data_AF-A0A535JWK3-F1
#
_entry.id   AF-A0A535JWK3-F1
#
_cell.length_a   1.000
_cell.length_b   1.000
_cell.length_c   1.000
_cell.angle_alpha   90.00
_cell.angle_beta   90.00
_cell.angle_gamma   90.00
#
_symmetry.space_group_name_H-M   'P 1'
#
loop_
_entity.id
_entity.type
_entity.pdbx_description
1 polymer ?
#
loop_
_entity_poly.entity_id
_entity_poly.type
_entity_poly.pdbx_seq_one_letter_code
_entity_poly.pdbx_strand_id
1 'polypeptide(L)'
;MTEVARRELADAAIVGLSSDGSFEHAYVAALTAATILIRGLGERIHGAEHHRLTFVRLGELAGNRWASAANYFQHCRVRRNRSMYDLPGGVSATEARELRVQAERLLAEVHDWLRAERPELFP
;
A
#
# COMPACT_ATOMS: atom_id res chain seq x y z
N MET A 1 8.11 -13.24 -0.49
CA MET A 1 8.32 -11.80 -0.82
C MET A 1 7.26 -10.88 -0.25
N THR A 2 6.01 -11.32 -0.06
CA THR A 2 4.89 -10.47 0.40
C THR A 2 4.67 -10.42 1.91
N GLU A 3 5.52 -11.07 2.70
CA GLU A 3 5.28 -11.30 4.12
C GLU A 3 5.16 -10.02 4.95
N VAL A 4 6.00 -9.02 4.65
CA VAL A 4 5.92 -7.72 5.34
C VAL A 4 4.56 -7.06 5.09
N ALA A 5 4.06 -7.05 3.84
CA ALA A 5 2.75 -6.48 3.54
C ALA A 5 1.61 -7.27 4.20
N ARG A 6 1.71 -8.60 4.31
CA ARG A 6 0.72 -9.42 5.02
C ARG A 6 0.71 -9.14 6.52
N ARG A 7 1.88 -8.99 7.13
CA ARG A 7 2.00 -8.62 8.55
C ARG A 7 1.31 -7.28 8.80
N GLU A 8 1.60 -6.26 7.99
CA GLU A 8 0.97 -4.95 8.14
C GLU A 8 -0.56 -5.02 7.98
N LEU A 9 -1.09 -5.85 7.08
CA LEU A 9 -2.54 -6.06 6.98
C LEU A 9 -3.14 -6.76 8.22
N ALA A 10 -2.39 -7.70 8.81
CA ALA A 10 -2.79 -8.37 10.05
C ALA A 10 -2.78 -7.39 11.23
N ASP A 11 -1.74 -6.57 11.34
CA ASP A 11 -1.62 -5.53 12.37
C ASP A 11 -2.74 -4.48 12.22
N ALA A 12 -3.06 -4.08 10.99
CA ALA A 12 -4.19 -3.19 10.69
C ALA A 12 -5.56 -3.75 11.13
N ALA A 13 -5.67 -5.06 11.33
CA ALA A 13 -6.90 -5.74 11.73
C ALA A 13 -6.97 -6.06 13.24
N ILE A 14 -5.97 -5.67 14.03
CA ILE A 14 -5.97 -5.92 15.48
C ILE A 14 -7.18 -5.25 16.14
N VAL A 15 -7.95 -6.05 16.87
CA VAL A 15 -9.10 -5.56 17.65
C VAL A 15 -8.58 -4.67 18.78
N GLY A 16 -9.14 -3.46 18.89
CA GLY A 16 -8.74 -2.47 19.89
C GLY A 16 -7.63 -1.53 19.42
N LEU A 17 -7.07 -1.73 18.23
CA LEU A 17 -6.21 -0.74 17.61
C LEU A 17 -7.02 0.51 17.22
N SER A 18 -6.43 1.69 17.36
CA SER A 18 -7.07 2.94 16.93
C SER A 18 -7.31 2.97 15.42
N SER A 19 -8.31 3.73 14.97
CA SER A 19 -8.54 3.95 13.53
C SER A 19 -7.30 4.50 12.82
N ASP A 20 -6.60 5.42 13.46
CA ASP A 20 -5.37 6.01 12.93
C ASP A 20 -4.26 4.95 12.79
N GLY A 21 -4.08 4.09 13.80
CA GLY A 21 -3.11 2.99 13.74
C GLY A 21 -3.47 1.94 12.68
N SER A 22 -4.76 1.57 12.59
CA SER A 22 -5.26 0.67 11.56
C SER A 22 -5.01 1.24 10.16
N PHE A 23 -5.26 2.53 9.97
CA PHE A 23 -5.01 3.23 8.71
C PHE A 23 -3.52 3.29 8.37
N GLU A 24 -2.65 3.56 9.36
CA GLU A 24 -1.21 3.56 9.18
C GLU A 24 -0.70 2.21 8.66
N HIS A 25 -1.03 1.12 9.35
CA HIS A 25 -0.62 -0.23 8.95
C HIS A 25 -1.19 -0.61 7.58
N ALA A 26 -2.45 -0.31 7.30
CA ALA A 26 -3.04 -0.55 5.99
C ALA A 26 -2.34 0.25 4.86
N TYR A 27 -1.95 1.50 5.13
CA TYR A 27 -1.20 2.32 4.20
C TYR A 27 0.21 1.75 3.93
N VAL A 28 0.92 1.34 4.99
CA VAL A 28 2.25 0.73 4.87
C VAL A 28 2.17 -0.60 4.11
N ALA A 29 1.12 -1.40 4.32
CA ALA A 29 0.88 -2.60 3.53
C ALA A 29 0.77 -2.30 2.02
N ALA A 30 -0.03 -1.30 1.65
CA ALA A 30 -0.21 -0.89 0.26
C ALA A 30 1.11 -0.38 -0.37
N LEU A 31 1.86 0.47 0.35
CA LEU A 31 3.16 0.96 -0.08
C LEU A 31 4.15 -0.19 -0.28
N THR A 32 4.15 -1.15 0.64
CA THR A 32 5.04 -2.31 0.59
C THR A 32 4.68 -3.20 -0.59
N ALA A 33 3.39 -3.44 -0.86
CA ALA A 33 2.93 -4.17 -2.03
C ALA A 33 3.41 -3.52 -3.34
N ALA A 34 3.21 -2.20 -3.48
CA ALA A 34 3.68 -1.43 -4.64
C ALA A 34 5.21 -1.49 -4.80
N THR A 35 5.94 -1.39 -3.70
CA THR A 35 7.41 -1.49 -3.69
C THR A 35 7.87 -2.88 -4.10
N ILE A 36 7.20 -3.95 -3.65
CA ILE A 36 7.51 -5.33 -4.04
C ILE A 36 7.33 -5.51 -5.54
N LEU A 37 6.24 -4.99 -6.12
CA LEU A 37 6.00 -5.03 -7.56
C LEU A 37 7.15 -4.36 -8.34
N ILE A 38 7.47 -3.11 -7.98
CA ILE A 38 8.51 -2.31 -8.65
C ILE A 38 9.88 -3.00 -8.55
N ARG A 39 10.21 -3.56 -7.37
CA ARG A 39 11.43 -4.34 -7.19
C ARG A 39 11.42 -5.65 -7.96
N GLY A 40 10.27 -6.31 -8.04
CA GLY A 40 10.05 -7.49 -8.85
C GLY A 40 10.30 -7.22 -10.33
N LEU A 41 10.10 -5.98 -10.77
CA LEU A 41 10.43 -5.50 -12.12
C LEU A 41 11.89 -5.06 -12.30
N GLY A 42 12.72 -5.13 -11.24
CA GLY A 42 14.12 -4.73 -11.27
C GLY A 42 14.36 -3.24 -10.99
N GLU A 43 13.32 -2.46 -10.70
CA GLU A 43 13.39 -1.03 -10.40
C GLU A 43 13.50 -0.77 -8.89
N ARG A 44 14.03 0.39 -8.50
CA ARG A 44 14.11 0.83 -7.10
C ARG A 44 13.83 2.32 -6.99
N ILE A 45 13.07 2.71 -5.96
CA ILE A 45 12.72 4.10 -5.67
C ILE A 45 13.31 4.48 -4.31
N HIS A 46 13.91 5.67 -4.25
CA HIS A 46 14.65 6.19 -3.09
C HIS A 46 14.33 7.68 -2.86
N GLY A 47 14.73 8.21 -1.70
CA GLY A 47 14.67 9.64 -1.37
C GLY A 47 13.44 10.07 -0.55
N ALA A 48 13.37 11.35 -0.20
CA ALA A 48 12.36 11.91 0.70
C ALA A 48 10.91 11.70 0.18
N GLU A 49 10.71 11.80 -1.14
CA GLU A 49 9.40 11.66 -1.79
C GLU A 49 9.09 10.21 -2.24
N HIS A 50 9.79 9.22 -1.70
CA HIS A 50 9.70 7.84 -2.21
C HIS A 50 8.27 7.27 -2.14
N HIS A 51 7.45 7.60 -1.14
CA HIS A 51 6.05 7.15 -1.10
C HIS A 51 5.27 7.66 -2.31
N ARG A 52 5.38 8.97 -2.58
CA ARG A 52 4.69 9.59 -3.70
C ARG A 52 5.18 8.99 -5.02
N LEU A 53 6.49 8.87 -5.18
CA LEU A 53 7.08 8.30 -6.40
C LEU A 53 6.70 6.83 -6.59
N THR A 54 6.61 6.05 -5.51
CA THR A 54 6.17 4.64 -5.54
C THR A 54 4.77 4.50 -6.09
N PHE A 55 3.82 5.30 -5.62
CA PHE A 55 2.45 5.24 -6.15
C PHE A 55 2.31 5.83 -7.55
N VAL A 56 3.05 6.89 -7.89
CA VAL A 56 3.10 7.37 -9.29
C VAL A 56 3.56 6.24 -10.20
N ARG A 57 4.68 5.59 -9.86
CA ARG A 57 5.23 4.51 -10.66
C ARG A 57 4.25 3.34 -10.77
N LEU A 58 3.65 2.92 -9.66
CA LEU A 58 2.60 1.88 -9.65
C LEU A 58 1.51 2.17 -10.69
N GLY A 59 1.07 3.43 -10.79
CA GLY A 59 0.02 3.84 -11.72
C GLY A 59 0.41 3.78 -13.20
N GLU A 60 1.70 3.80 -13.52
CA GLU A 60 2.23 3.74 -14.89
C GLU A 60 2.54 2.30 -15.35
N LEU A 61 2.62 1.36 -14.41
CA LEU A 61 2.99 -0.03 -14.70
C LEU A 61 1.85 -0.79 -15.41
N ALA A 62 2.24 -1.82 -16.17
CA ALA A 62 1.34 -2.77 -16.82
C ALA A 62 0.18 -2.11 -17.58
N GLY A 63 0.47 -1.07 -18.37
CA GLY A 63 -0.55 -0.37 -19.16
C GLY A 63 -1.57 0.37 -18.30
N ASN A 64 -1.13 0.99 -17.20
CA ASN A 64 -1.96 1.72 -16.24
C ASN A 64 -2.95 0.85 -15.44
N ARG A 65 -2.65 -0.45 -15.29
CA ARG A 65 -3.50 -1.42 -14.57
C ARG A 65 -3.90 -0.93 -13.16
N TRP A 66 -2.97 -0.29 -12.46
CA TRP A 66 -3.18 0.15 -11.07
C TRP A 66 -3.35 1.67 -10.93
N ALA A 67 -3.62 2.41 -12.01
CA ALA A 67 -3.74 3.87 -11.96
C ALA A 67 -4.78 4.37 -10.94
N SER A 68 -5.94 3.71 -10.86
CA SER A 68 -6.99 4.06 -9.90
C SER A 68 -6.53 3.82 -8.45
N ALA A 69 -5.92 2.66 -8.18
CA ALA A 69 -5.39 2.31 -6.87
C ALA A 69 -4.27 3.27 -6.45
N ALA A 70 -3.34 3.57 -7.36
CA ALA A 70 -2.28 4.55 -7.17
C ALA A 70 -2.82 5.92 -6.78
N ASN A 71 -3.83 6.43 -7.49
CA ASN A 71 -4.45 7.72 -7.14
C ASN A 71 -5.11 7.69 -5.75
N TYR A 72 -5.83 6.60 -5.44
CA TYR A 72 -6.44 6.41 -4.13
C TYR A 72 -5.38 6.44 -3.00
N PHE A 73 -4.29 5.68 -3.12
CA PHE A 73 -3.25 5.66 -2.08
C PHE A 73 -2.50 6.99 -1.94
N GLN A 74 -2.38 7.77 -3.02
CA GLN A 74 -1.84 9.14 -2.94
C GLN A 74 -2.75 10.06 -2.13
N HIS A 75 -4.08 9.93 -2.25
CA HIS A 75 -5.02 10.67 -1.40
C HIS A 75 -4.89 10.23 0.07
N CYS A 76 -4.76 8.93 0.32
CA CYS A 76 -4.53 8.38 1.67
C CYS A 76 -3.23 8.90 2.29
N ARG A 77 -2.15 9.11 1.50
CA ARG A 77 -0.90 9.70 1.98
C ARG A 77 -1.11 11.09 2.60
N VAL A 78 -1.90 11.95 1.95
CA VAL A 78 -2.22 13.28 2.46
C VAL A 78 -3.03 13.19 3.76
N ARG A 79 -3.97 12.25 3.83
CA ARG A 79 -4.79 12.00 5.02
C ARG A 79 -3.95 11.49 6.20
N ARG A 80 -3.03 10.56 5.96
CA ARG A 80 -2.07 10.04 6.95
C ARG A 80 -1.28 11.17 7.59
N ASN A 81 -0.70 12.06 6.76
CA ASN A 81 0.12 13.17 7.25
C ASN A 81 -0.68 14.07 8.21
N ARG A 82 -1.95 14.36 7.89
CA ARG A 82 -2.83 15.17 8.76
C ARG A 82 -3.17 14.47 10.08
N SER A 83 -3.47 13.17 10.03
CA SER A 83 -3.83 12.40 11.22
C SER A 83 -2.66 12.22 12.19
N MET A 84 -1.44 12.08 11.66
CA MET A 84 -0.24 11.82 12.47
C MET A 84 0.35 13.08 13.11
N TYR A 85 0.19 14.24 12.47
CA TYR A 85 0.90 15.46 12.87
C TYR A 85 -0.01 16.64 13.22
N ASP A 86 -1.20 16.73 12.63
CA ASP A 86 -2.06 17.93 12.77
C ASP A 86 -3.22 17.71 13.75
N LEU A 87 -3.91 16.56 13.69
CA LEU A 87 -5.06 16.26 14.54
C LEU A 87 -5.18 14.75 14.83
N PRO A 88 -4.98 14.28 16.07
CA PRO A 88 -5.28 12.91 16.47
C PRO A 88 -6.76 12.58 16.27
N GLY A 89 -7.09 11.38 15.78
CA GLY A 89 -8.46 10.94 15.50
C GLY A 89 -9.03 11.47 14.18
N GLY A 90 -8.17 11.91 13.26
CA GLY A 90 -8.56 12.42 11.94
C GLY A 90 -9.02 11.35 10.94
N VAL A 91 -8.94 10.07 11.31
CA VAL A 91 -9.40 8.93 10.51
C VAL A 91 -10.57 8.22 11.19
N SER A 92 -11.66 8.06 10.44
CA SER A 92 -12.80 7.25 10.88
C SER A 92 -12.52 5.74 10.74
N ALA A 93 -13.22 4.93 11.54
CA ALA A 93 -13.15 3.46 11.42
C ALA A 93 -13.60 2.96 10.03
N THR A 94 -14.44 3.72 9.32
CA THR A 94 -14.83 3.39 7.95
C THR A 94 -13.68 3.62 6.98
N GLU A 95 -13.01 4.78 7.05
CA GLU A 95 -11.84 5.07 6.19
C GLU A 95 -10.69 4.09 6.42
N ALA A 96 -10.42 3.71 7.67
CA ALA A 96 -9.42 2.69 8.00
C ALA A 96 -9.77 1.33 7.38
N ARG A 97 -11.04 0.89 7.49
CA ARG A 97 -11.50 -0.36 6.88
C ARG A 97 -11.43 -0.31 5.35
N GLU A 98 -11.85 0.79 4.73
CA GLU A 98 -11.79 0.96 3.28
C GLU A 98 -10.36 0.87 2.77
N LEU A 99 -9.41 1.58 3.41
CA LEU A 99 -8.01 1.52 3.04
C LEU A 99 -7.45 0.09 3.18
N ARG A 100 -7.78 -0.61 4.27
CA ARG A 100 -7.38 -2.01 4.48
C ARG A 100 -7.87 -2.91 3.34
N VAL A 101 -9.13 -2.79 2.93
CA VAL A 101 -9.69 -3.55 1.80
C VAL A 101 -8.97 -3.24 0.49
N GLN A 102 -8.63 -1.97 0.24
CA GLN A 102 -7.88 -1.59 -0.97
C GLN A 102 -6.44 -2.13 -0.94
N ALA A 103 -5.79 -2.12 0.22
CA ALA A 103 -4.45 -2.67 0.41
C ALA A 103 -4.42 -4.20 0.23
N GLU A 104 -5.44 -4.91 0.75
CA GLU A 104 -5.62 -6.36 0.53
C GLU A 104 -5.76 -6.69 -0.96
N ARG A 105 -6.61 -5.94 -1.68
CA ARG A 105 -6.82 -6.11 -3.13
C ARG A 105 -5.54 -5.87 -3.91
N LEU A 106 -4.83 -4.77 -3.65
CA LEU A 106 -3.56 -4.48 -4.31
C LEU A 106 -2.56 -5.61 -4.06
N LEU A 107 -2.43 -6.09 -2.82
CA LEU A 107 -1.47 -7.15 -2.49
C LEU A 107 -1.78 -8.45 -3.23
N ALA A 108 -3.06 -8.84 -3.31
CA ALA A 108 -3.49 -10.02 -4.07
C ALA A 108 -3.16 -9.87 -5.56
N GLU A 109 -3.52 -8.74 -6.16
CA GLU A 109 -3.25 -8.46 -7.57
C GLU A 109 -1.75 -8.43 -7.90
N VAL A 110 -0.94 -7.76 -7.08
CA VAL A 110 0.52 -7.70 -7.23
C VAL A 110 1.12 -9.10 -7.16
N HIS A 111 0.68 -9.89 -6.19
CA HIS A 111 1.15 -11.25 -6.00
C HIS A 111 0.83 -12.15 -7.20
N ASP A 112 -0.39 -12.08 -7.71
CA ASP A 112 -0.82 -12.89 -8.85
C ASP A 112 -0.15 -12.45 -10.15
N TRP A 113 0.01 -11.14 -10.34
CA TRP A 113 0.72 -10.58 -11.48
C TRP A 113 2.20 -10.96 -11.48
N LEU A 114 2.88 -10.82 -10.33
CA LEU A 114 4.29 -11.19 -10.23
C LEU A 114 4.49 -12.70 -10.43
N ARG A 115 3.56 -13.55 -9.98
CA ARG A 115 3.63 -15.00 -10.25
C ARG A 115 3.53 -15.30 -11.74
N ALA A 116 2.69 -14.57 -12.48
CA ALA A 116 2.51 -14.77 -13.91
C ALA A 116 3.71 -14.24 -14.73
N GLU A 117 4.18 -13.03 -14.42
CA GLU A 117 5.18 -12.32 -15.23
C GLU A 117 6.62 -12.58 -14.81
N ARG A 118 6.84 -12.88 -13.53
CA ARG A 118 8.18 -13.08 -12.92
C ARG A 118 8.22 -14.38 -12.12
N PRO A 119 7.90 -15.55 -12.73
CA PRO A 119 7.81 -16.83 -12.03
C PRO A 119 9.12 -17.21 -11.33
N GLU A 120 10.27 -16.75 -11.81
CA GLU A 120 11.58 -16.97 -11.19
C GLU A 120 11.73 -16.34 -9.78
N LEU A 121 10.82 -15.44 -9.39
CA LEU A 121 10.76 -14.85 -8.05
C LEU A 121 9.93 -15.68 -7.06
N PHE A 122 9.26 -16.75 -7.53
CA PHE A 122 8.43 -17.65 -6.74
C PHE A 122 8.92 -19.11 -6.91
N PRO A 123 9.85 -19.58 -6.06
CA PRO A 123 10.27 -20.98 -6.06
C PRO A 123 9.15 -21.93 -5.61
#